data_AF-A0A212CI73-F1
#
_entry.id   AF-A0A212CI73-F1
#
_cell.length_a   1.000
_cell.length_b   1.000
_cell.length_c   1.000
_cell.angle_alpha   90.00
_cell.angle_beta   90.00
_cell.angle_gamma   90.00
#
_symmetry.space_group_name_H-M   'P 1'
#
loop_
_entity.id
_entity.type
_entity.pdbx_description
1 polymer ?
#
loop_
_entity_poly.entity_id
_entity_poly.type
_entity_poly.pdbx_seq_one_letter_code
_entity_poly.pdbx_strand_id
1 'polypeptide(L)'
;MLFTSKGKMHKWSVSEIISPNLLPALNEKIQAPVGKSECGKVNGAKVLINPQPITTFQQKMKDKKESVYFSNRRAPLGKSHDQTPGLPKGLDLLNTTFGTAIVREMSARDMVNPPKPYKEVFEAAQAGHDLYIVSHNDYFVAVLLKSEVFPFLFLGEAKNRKYNPSSFHRFNLYGIPTPHFNDGRNMAKTLHWLHELQM
;
A
#
# COMPACT_ATOMS: atom_id res chain seq x y z
N MET A 1 -2.99 -42.31 -44.02
CA MET A 1 -3.48 -41.37 -45.04
C MET A 1 -4.21 -40.23 -44.35
N LEU A 2 -3.61 -39.05 -44.36
CA LEU A 2 -4.20 -37.80 -43.91
C LEU A 2 -5.01 -37.23 -45.07
N PHE A 3 -6.28 -36.93 -44.84
CA PHE A 3 -7.04 -36.02 -45.70
C PHE A 3 -7.68 -34.95 -44.81
N THR A 4 -7.09 -33.76 -44.88
CA THR A 4 -7.67 -32.52 -44.36
C THR A 4 -8.71 -32.00 -45.36
N SER A 5 -9.93 -31.71 -44.89
CA SER A 5 -10.90 -30.89 -45.62
C SER A 5 -11.28 -29.68 -44.77
N LYS A 6 -10.99 -28.49 -45.32
CA LYS A 6 -11.41 -27.19 -44.80
C LYS A 6 -12.90 -27.01 -45.11
N GLY A 7 -13.73 -26.76 -44.09
CA GLY A 7 -15.14 -26.40 -44.27
C GLY A 7 -15.55 -25.30 -43.28
N LYS A 8 -15.83 -24.11 -43.80
CA LYS A 8 -16.41 -22.97 -43.06
C LYS A 8 -17.76 -23.36 -42.46
N MET A 9 -17.93 -23.21 -41.15
CA MET A 9 -19.25 -23.26 -40.51
C MET A 9 -19.90 -21.88 -40.59
N HIS A 10 -20.92 -21.75 -41.44
CA HIS A 10 -21.83 -20.61 -41.43
C HIS A 10 -22.75 -20.71 -40.21
N LYS A 11 -22.86 -19.60 -39.46
CA LYS A 11 -23.85 -19.35 -38.41
C LYS A 11 -25.25 -19.44 -39.01
N TRP A 12 -26.08 -20.33 -38.48
CA TRP A 12 -27.52 -20.30 -38.72
C TRP A 12 -28.17 -19.42 -37.65
N SER A 13 -28.84 -18.36 -38.10
CA SER A 13 -29.70 -17.51 -37.29
C SER A 13 -31.00 -18.26 -36.96
N VAL A 14 -31.49 -18.12 -35.73
CA VAL A 14 -32.72 -18.76 -35.22
C VAL A 14 -34.00 -18.13 -35.83
N SER A 15 -33.87 -17.18 -36.76
CA SER A 15 -34.97 -16.39 -37.30
C SER A 15 -35.64 -16.94 -38.58
N GLU A 16 -35.30 -18.14 -39.07
CA GLU A 16 -35.79 -18.63 -40.38
C GLU A 16 -36.71 -19.88 -40.34
N ILE A 17 -37.26 -20.29 -39.18
CA ILE A 17 -38.09 -21.51 -39.10
C ILE A 17 -39.60 -21.24 -38.99
N ILE A 18 -40.08 -20.01 -39.14
CA ILE A 18 -41.52 -19.73 -39.04
C ILE A 18 -42.08 -19.15 -40.34
N SER A 19 -42.46 -20.05 -41.25
CA SER A 19 -43.52 -19.77 -42.23
C SER A 19 -44.87 -19.93 -41.52
N PRO A 20 -45.75 -18.91 -41.52
CA PRO A 20 -47.10 -19.03 -41.01
C PRO A 20 -47.98 -19.69 -42.07
N ASN A 21 -48.95 -20.49 -41.63
CA ASN A 21 -50.03 -21.09 -42.42
C ASN A 21 -49.70 -22.40 -43.15
N LEU A 22 -49.88 -23.52 -42.42
CA LEU A 22 -50.48 -24.71 -43.02
C LEU A 22 -51.55 -25.30 -42.07
N LEU A 23 -52.77 -24.83 -42.34
CA LEU A 23 -54.09 -25.41 -42.17
C LEU A 23 -54.70 -25.70 -40.77
N PRO A 24 -55.96 -25.27 -40.58
CA PRO A 24 -56.84 -25.61 -39.47
C PRO A 24 -57.58 -26.92 -39.79
N ALA A 25 -57.20 -28.03 -39.17
CA ALA A 25 -57.96 -29.29 -39.33
C ALA A 25 -57.68 -30.28 -38.19
N LEU A 26 -57.76 -29.85 -36.94
CA LEU A 26 -57.94 -30.75 -35.78
C LEU A 26 -58.86 -30.07 -34.77
N ASN A 27 -60.05 -29.72 -35.25
CA ASN A 27 -61.13 -29.20 -34.43
C ASN A 27 -62.18 -30.30 -34.30
N GLU A 28 -61.88 -31.34 -33.53
CA GLU A 28 -62.90 -32.19 -32.93
C GLU A 28 -62.33 -32.91 -31.69
N LYS A 29 -62.96 -32.65 -30.55
CA LYS A 29 -62.80 -33.33 -29.24
C LYS A 29 -61.48 -33.13 -28.50
N ILE A 30 -61.25 -31.92 -28.01
CA ILE A 30 -60.79 -31.77 -26.62
C ILE A 30 -61.92 -31.08 -25.88
N GLN A 31 -62.78 -31.86 -25.24
CA GLN A 31 -63.70 -31.33 -24.26
C GLN A 31 -62.87 -30.66 -23.17
N ALA A 32 -62.94 -29.33 -23.10
CA ALA A 32 -62.63 -28.60 -21.88
C ALA A 32 -63.41 -29.28 -20.74
N PRO A 33 -62.82 -29.53 -19.56
CA PRO A 33 -63.61 -29.92 -18.42
C PRO A 33 -64.53 -28.73 -18.11
N VAL A 34 -65.77 -28.83 -18.56
CA VAL A 34 -66.90 -28.02 -18.10
C VAL A 34 -66.80 -28.02 -16.59
N GLY A 35 -66.71 -26.82 -16.00
CA GLY A 35 -66.69 -26.62 -14.57
C GLY A 35 -67.90 -27.30 -13.95
N LYS A 36 -67.71 -28.53 -13.49
CA LYS A 36 -68.62 -29.14 -12.54
C LYS A 36 -68.31 -28.45 -11.22
N SER A 37 -69.21 -27.58 -10.79
CA SER A 37 -69.38 -27.26 -9.38
C SER A 37 -69.78 -28.54 -8.67
N GLU A 38 -68.81 -29.42 -8.38
CA GLU A 38 -69.04 -30.54 -7.50
C GLU A 38 -69.17 -29.99 -6.07
N CYS A 39 -70.42 -29.75 -5.69
CA CYS A 39 -70.83 -29.65 -4.30
C CYS A 39 -70.39 -30.93 -3.58
N GLY A 40 -69.33 -30.82 -2.78
CA GLY A 40 -69.03 -31.70 -1.65
C GLY A 40 -68.92 -33.20 -1.94
N LYS A 41 -67.94 -33.63 -2.73
CA LYS A 41 -67.39 -34.98 -2.51
C LYS A 41 -66.59 -34.94 -1.22
N VAL A 42 -67.10 -35.58 -0.18
CA VAL A 42 -66.38 -35.77 1.09
C VAL A 42 -65.21 -36.68 0.81
N ASN A 43 -64.04 -36.09 0.52
CA ASN A 43 -62.79 -36.82 0.51
C ASN A 43 -62.63 -37.46 1.89
N GLY A 44 -62.46 -38.78 1.97
CA GLY A 44 -62.32 -39.46 3.25
C GLY A 44 -61.26 -38.79 4.12
N ALA A 45 -61.48 -38.71 5.44
CA ALA A 45 -60.64 -37.95 6.38
C ALA A 45 -59.14 -38.20 6.21
N LYS A 46 -58.75 -39.42 5.80
CA LYS A 46 -57.38 -39.80 5.47
C LYS A 46 -56.70 -38.91 4.42
N VAL A 47 -57.41 -38.51 3.37
CA VAL A 47 -56.87 -37.68 2.27
C VAL A 47 -56.69 -36.23 2.71
N LEU A 48 -57.56 -35.75 3.61
CA LEU A 48 -57.47 -34.40 4.17
C LEU A 48 -56.37 -34.30 5.24
N ILE A 49 -56.25 -35.32 6.08
CA ILE A 49 -55.25 -35.38 7.16
C ILE A 49 -53.85 -35.67 6.60
N ASN A 50 -53.73 -36.54 5.60
CA ASN A 50 -52.46 -36.92 5.00
C ASN A 50 -52.57 -36.92 3.47
N PRO A 51 -52.38 -35.77 2.81
CA PRO A 51 -52.42 -35.70 1.37
C PRO A 51 -51.33 -36.58 0.76
N GLN A 52 -51.61 -37.13 -0.42
CA GLN A 52 -50.64 -37.96 -1.13
C GLN A 52 -49.38 -37.14 -1.44
N PRO A 53 -48.17 -37.75 -1.36
CA PRO A 53 -46.95 -37.10 -1.74
C PRO A 53 -47.04 -36.59 -3.18
N ILE A 54 -46.80 -35.29 -3.35
CA ILE A 54 -46.81 -34.64 -4.66
C ILE A 54 -45.55 -34.98 -5.44
N THR A 55 -45.71 -35.11 -6.76
CA THR A 55 -44.57 -35.37 -7.63
C THR A 55 -43.70 -34.11 -7.79
N THR A 56 -42.44 -34.30 -8.16
CA THR A 56 -41.50 -33.18 -8.40
C THR A 56 -41.99 -32.21 -9.47
N PHE A 57 -42.73 -32.70 -10.48
CA PHE A 57 -43.36 -31.86 -11.51
C PHE A 57 -44.48 -31.00 -10.93
N GLN A 58 -45.37 -31.59 -10.12
CA GLN A 58 -46.48 -30.87 -9.48
C GLN A 58 -45.96 -29.80 -8.51
N GLN A 59 -44.92 -30.12 -7.73
CA GLN A 59 -44.27 -29.15 -6.85
C GLN A 59 -43.71 -27.96 -7.66
N LYS A 60 -42.98 -28.22 -8.76
CA LYS A 60 -42.46 -27.14 -9.63
C LYS A 60 -43.57 -26.27 -10.23
N MET A 61 -44.72 -26.83 -10.58
CA MET A 61 -45.87 -26.03 -11.04
C MET A 61 -46.49 -25.20 -9.92
N LYS A 62 -46.56 -25.74 -8.70
CA LYS A 62 -47.02 -25.01 -7.52
C LYS A 62 -46.07 -23.85 -7.18
N ASP A 63 -44.77 -24.11 -7.13
CA ASP A 63 -43.75 -23.09 -6.87
C ASP A 63 -43.82 -21.94 -7.90
N LYS A 64 -44.08 -22.26 -9.18
CA LYS A 64 -44.30 -21.23 -10.21
C LYS A 64 -45.52 -20.37 -9.93
N LYS A 65 -46.65 -20.97 -9.52
CA LYS A 65 -47.87 -20.22 -9.17
C LYS A 65 -47.67 -19.35 -7.93
N GLU A 66 -46.93 -19.86 -6.96
CA GLU A 66 -46.70 -19.18 -5.67
C GLU A 66 -45.50 -18.22 -5.70
N SER A 67 -44.75 -18.15 -6.81
CA SER A 67 -43.62 -17.22 -6.99
C SER A 67 -44.00 -15.74 -6.91
N VAL A 68 -45.29 -15.43 -7.07
CA VAL A 68 -45.84 -14.07 -6.95
C VAL A 68 -45.79 -13.58 -5.50
N TYR A 69 -45.87 -14.49 -4.52
CA TYR A 69 -45.90 -14.11 -3.11
C TYR A 69 -44.54 -13.58 -2.63
N PHE A 70 -44.57 -12.48 -1.88
CA PHE A 70 -43.37 -11.88 -1.30
C PHE A 70 -42.62 -12.81 -0.34
N SER A 71 -43.32 -13.68 0.37
CA SER A 71 -42.73 -14.68 1.26
C SER A 71 -41.79 -15.62 0.50
N ASN A 72 -42.26 -16.17 -0.62
CA ASN A 72 -41.47 -17.07 -1.45
C ASN A 72 -40.29 -16.38 -2.14
N ARG A 73 -40.43 -15.09 -2.48
CA ARG A 73 -39.33 -14.31 -3.06
C ARG A 73 -38.26 -13.93 -2.03
N ARG A 74 -38.66 -13.60 -0.79
CA ARG A 74 -37.75 -13.13 0.27
C ARG A 74 -37.13 -14.24 1.10
N ALA A 75 -37.81 -15.38 1.24
CA ALA A 75 -37.37 -16.49 2.09
C ALA A 75 -37.61 -17.86 1.42
N PRO A 76 -37.00 -18.11 0.24
CA PRO A 76 -37.04 -19.46 -0.34
C PRO A 76 -36.31 -20.45 0.57
N LEU A 77 -36.87 -21.65 0.72
CA LEU A 77 -36.28 -22.65 1.60
C LEU A 77 -34.89 -23.09 1.09
N GLY A 78 -33.87 -22.97 1.93
CA GLY A 78 -32.49 -23.37 1.61
C GLY A 78 -31.73 -22.41 0.68
N LYS A 79 -32.28 -21.22 0.39
CA LYS A 79 -31.60 -20.16 -0.37
C LYS A 79 -31.84 -18.80 0.30
N SER A 80 -30.94 -17.85 0.06
CA SER A 80 -31.16 -16.45 0.46
C SER A 80 -32.07 -15.75 -0.55
N HIS A 81 -32.60 -14.59 -0.14
CA HIS A 81 -33.24 -13.66 -1.06
C HIS A 81 -32.26 -13.25 -2.17
N ASP A 82 -32.73 -13.22 -3.41
CA ASP A 82 -31.94 -12.70 -4.52
C ASP A 82 -31.84 -11.16 -4.44
N GLN A 83 -30.65 -10.68 -4.12
CA GLN A 83 -30.31 -9.25 -4.02
C GLN A 83 -29.60 -8.71 -5.27
N THR A 84 -29.40 -9.54 -6.31
CA THR A 84 -28.76 -9.12 -7.57
C THR A 84 -29.35 -7.86 -8.22
N PRO A 85 -30.67 -7.57 -8.18
CA PRO A 85 -31.19 -6.33 -8.77
C PRO A 85 -30.76 -5.06 -8.04
N GLY A 86 -30.27 -5.16 -6.79
CA GLY A 86 -29.79 -4.03 -6.01
C GLY A 86 -28.29 -3.75 -6.18
N LEU A 87 -27.57 -4.57 -6.94
CA LEU A 87 -26.12 -4.42 -7.10
C LEU A 87 -25.77 -3.37 -8.16
N PRO A 88 -24.65 -2.66 -7.98
CA PRO A 88 -24.16 -1.73 -8.99
C PRO A 88 -23.84 -2.44 -10.30
N LYS A 89 -24.13 -1.77 -11.42
CA LYS A 89 -23.92 -2.33 -12.76
C LYS A 89 -22.44 -2.61 -13.00
N GLY A 90 -22.11 -3.82 -13.46
CA GLY A 90 -20.74 -4.23 -13.77
C GLY A 90 -19.93 -4.77 -12.59
N LEU A 91 -20.54 -4.95 -11.42
CA LEU A 91 -19.89 -5.60 -10.28
C LEU A 91 -19.72 -7.11 -10.53
N ASP A 92 -18.48 -7.60 -10.40
CA ASP A 92 -18.20 -9.03 -10.47
C ASP A 92 -18.57 -9.70 -9.14
N LEU A 93 -19.64 -10.49 -9.16
CA LEU A 93 -20.19 -11.21 -8.01
C LEU A 93 -19.21 -12.23 -7.40
N LEU A 94 -18.28 -12.77 -8.20
CA LEU A 94 -17.43 -13.88 -7.78
C LEU A 94 -16.05 -13.40 -7.32
N ASN A 95 -15.49 -12.37 -7.97
CA ASN A 95 -14.13 -11.93 -7.70
C ASN A 95 -14.03 -10.63 -6.89
N THR A 96 -15.12 -9.87 -6.76
CA THR A 96 -15.07 -8.60 -6.02
C THR A 96 -15.09 -8.86 -4.51
N THR A 97 -14.11 -8.31 -3.80
CA THR A 97 -14.09 -8.31 -2.33
C THR A 97 -14.73 -7.02 -1.82
N PHE A 98 -15.73 -7.14 -0.95
CA PHE A 98 -16.37 -5.98 -0.32
C PHE A 98 -15.56 -5.47 0.87
N GLY A 99 -15.61 -4.17 1.11
CA GLY A 99 -14.89 -3.49 2.20
C GLY A 99 -14.00 -2.36 1.68
N THR A 100 -13.33 -1.66 2.61
CA THR A 100 -12.38 -0.61 2.26
C THR A 100 -10.98 -1.20 2.23
N ALA A 101 -10.34 -1.19 1.06
CA ALA A 101 -8.94 -1.60 0.95
C ALA A 101 -8.04 -0.57 1.62
N ILE A 102 -7.24 -1.00 2.60
CA ILE A 102 -6.23 -0.15 3.22
C ILE A 102 -5.00 -0.16 2.31
N VAL A 103 -4.75 0.95 1.62
CA VAL A 103 -3.52 1.16 0.88
C VAL A 103 -2.43 1.56 1.88
N ARG A 104 -1.37 0.75 1.99
CA ARG A 104 -0.21 1.08 2.81
C ARG A 104 0.73 1.95 1.99
N GLU A 105 0.85 3.21 2.37
CA GLU A 105 1.63 4.19 1.61
C GLU A 105 3.14 3.92 1.65
N MET A 106 3.70 3.74 2.84
CA MET A 106 5.14 3.55 3.04
C MET A 106 5.43 2.40 3.98
N SER A 107 6.54 1.70 3.72
CA SER A 107 7.02 0.65 4.61
C SER A 107 7.73 1.27 5.81
N ALA A 108 7.66 0.60 6.96
CA ALA A 108 8.41 1.02 8.15
C ALA A 108 9.93 1.06 7.88
N ARG A 109 10.42 0.21 6.95
CA ARG A 109 11.82 0.19 6.55
C ARG A 109 12.24 1.52 5.92
N ASP A 110 11.45 2.00 4.95
CA ASP A 110 11.78 3.24 4.23
C ASP A 110 11.64 4.47 5.14
N MET A 111 10.80 4.39 6.17
CA MET A 111 10.67 5.42 7.20
C MET A 111 11.86 5.45 8.17
N VAL A 112 12.26 4.28 8.68
CA VAL A 112 13.34 4.17 9.68
C VAL A 112 14.72 4.34 9.07
N ASN A 113 14.94 3.75 7.89
CA ASN A 113 16.18 3.85 7.15
C ASN A 113 15.87 4.22 5.70
N PRO A 114 15.70 5.52 5.42
CA PRO A 114 15.46 5.99 4.07
C PRO A 114 16.52 5.45 3.10
N PRO A 115 16.15 5.09 1.85
CA PRO A 115 17.06 4.49 0.88
C PRO A 115 18.08 5.48 0.29
N LYS A 116 18.52 6.49 1.06
CA LYS A 116 19.50 7.49 0.66
C LYS A 116 20.92 6.98 0.94
N PRO A 117 21.81 6.92 -0.06
CA PRO A 117 23.16 6.44 0.15
C PRO A 117 23.96 7.40 1.02
N TYR A 118 24.85 6.85 1.86
CA TYR A 118 25.72 7.63 2.75
C TYR A 118 26.49 8.73 2.01
N LYS A 119 27.01 8.44 0.82
CA LYS A 119 27.78 9.39 0.00
C LYS A 119 26.97 10.66 -0.29
N GLU A 120 25.71 10.52 -0.68
CA GLU A 120 24.84 11.66 -0.99
C GLU A 120 24.46 12.45 0.27
N VAL A 121 24.25 11.77 1.40
CA VAL A 121 24.04 12.42 2.70
C VAL A 121 25.26 13.25 3.09
N PHE A 122 26.45 12.68 2.92
CA PHE A 122 27.72 13.32 3.28
C PHE A 122 28.01 14.53 2.39
N GLU A 123 27.83 14.41 1.07
CA GLU A 123 28.02 15.52 0.13
C GLU A 123 27.04 16.68 0.42
N ALA A 124 25.77 16.37 0.70
CA ALA A 124 24.77 17.37 1.07
C ALA A 124 25.11 18.05 2.40
N ALA A 125 25.57 17.29 3.40
CA ALA A 125 26.00 17.83 4.69
C ALA A 125 27.19 18.77 4.52
N GLN A 126 28.20 18.37 3.73
CA GLN A 126 29.38 19.19 3.47
C GLN A 126 29.05 20.49 2.72
N ALA A 127 28.14 20.43 1.74
CA ALA A 127 27.74 21.59 0.95
C ALA A 127 26.94 22.62 1.77
N GLY A 128 26.12 22.17 2.71
CA GLY A 128 25.32 23.04 3.59
C GLY A 128 26.03 23.50 4.87
N HIS A 129 27.19 22.92 5.18
CA HIS A 129 27.86 23.07 6.47
C HIS A 129 28.20 24.53 6.83
N ASP A 130 28.79 25.27 5.89
CA ASP A 130 29.18 26.66 6.10
C ASP A 130 27.99 27.56 6.50
N LEU A 131 26.80 27.28 5.95
CA LEU A 131 25.56 27.97 6.28
C LEU A 131 25.02 27.55 7.66
N TYR A 132 25.16 26.28 8.02
CA TYR A 132 24.72 25.73 9.30
C TYR A 132 25.57 26.25 10.48
N ILE A 133 26.88 26.41 10.27
CA ILE A 133 27.77 27.08 11.23
C ILE A 133 27.27 28.50 11.53
N VAL A 134 26.88 29.27 10.51
CA VAL A 134 26.46 30.67 10.70
C VAL A 134 25.07 30.76 11.34
N SER A 135 24.13 29.93 10.91
CA SER A 135 22.74 29.98 11.37
C SER A 135 22.55 29.36 12.76
N HIS A 136 23.23 28.25 13.06
CA HIS A 136 23.00 27.46 14.26
C HIS A 136 24.23 27.28 15.15
N ASN A 137 25.42 27.78 14.74
CA ASN A 137 26.70 27.49 15.41
C ASN A 137 26.94 25.97 15.56
N ASP A 138 26.49 25.21 14.56
CA ASP A 138 26.69 23.76 14.52
C ASP A 138 28.04 23.46 13.83
N TYR A 139 28.94 22.82 14.57
CA TYR A 139 30.30 22.50 14.12
C TYR A 139 30.43 20.99 14.06
N PHE A 140 31.16 20.50 13.06
CA PHE A 140 31.39 19.05 13.00
C PHE A 140 32.23 18.61 14.20
N VAL A 141 31.68 17.66 14.95
CA VAL A 141 32.45 16.85 15.90
C VAL A 141 33.21 15.85 15.06
N ALA A 142 34.54 15.99 14.95
CA ALA A 142 35.28 15.24 13.94
C ALA A 142 35.08 13.72 14.04
N VAL A 143 34.62 13.17 12.92
CA VAL A 143 34.95 11.81 12.50
C VAL A 143 36.07 11.97 11.47
N LEU A 144 37.29 11.59 11.85
CA LEU A 144 38.45 11.61 10.98
C LEU A 144 38.26 10.64 9.81
N LEU A 145 37.78 11.12 8.67
CA LEU A 145 38.02 10.49 7.37
C LEU A 145 39.08 11.30 6.64
N LYS A 146 40.35 11.06 6.99
CA LYS A 146 41.51 11.30 6.08
C LYS A 146 42.85 10.72 6.54
N SER A 147 42.94 10.06 7.70
CA SER A 147 44.19 9.38 8.08
C SER A 147 43.89 8.01 8.70
N GLU A 148 44.26 6.95 7.98
CA GLU A 148 44.11 5.54 8.40
C GLU A 148 45.01 5.15 9.59
N VAL A 149 45.79 6.08 10.15
CA VAL A 149 46.94 5.73 11.01
C VAL A 149 46.68 5.94 12.51
N PHE A 150 45.68 6.72 12.94
CA PHE A 150 45.48 6.95 14.38
C PHE A 150 44.04 7.39 14.75
N PRO A 151 43.18 6.49 15.26
CA PRO A 151 41.75 6.76 15.44
C PRO A 151 41.35 7.34 16.82
N PHE A 152 42.25 7.94 17.61
CA PHE A 152 41.95 8.32 19.01
C PHE A 152 42.14 9.81 19.38
N LEU A 153 41.93 10.75 18.46
CA LEU A 153 41.77 12.16 18.84
C LEU A 153 40.48 12.73 18.23
N PHE A 154 39.45 12.89 19.05
CA PHE A 154 38.23 13.61 18.72
C PHE A 154 38.53 15.12 18.72
N LEU A 155 39.02 15.65 17.61
CA LEU A 155 39.27 17.08 17.43
C LEU A 155 38.05 17.73 16.77
N GLY A 156 37.14 18.32 17.56
CA GLY A 156 36.05 19.13 17.01
C GLY A 156 36.57 20.25 16.09
N GLU A 157 35.77 20.62 15.11
CA GLU A 157 36.11 21.72 14.20
C GLU A 157 36.30 23.03 14.97
N ALA A 158 37.43 23.70 14.74
CA ALA A 158 37.74 24.97 15.37
C ALA A 158 36.94 26.11 14.71
N LYS A 159 36.33 26.97 15.53
CA LYS A 159 35.59 28.14 15.05
C LYS A 159 36.49 29.09 14.26
N ASN A 160 36.22 29.24 12.97
CA ASN A 160 36.87 30.24 12.14
C ASN A 160 36.28 31.63 12.41
N ARG A 161 37.11 32.55 12.94
CA ARG A 161 36.70 33.93 13.26
C ARG A 161 36.87 34.91 12.09
N LYS A 162 37.30 34.42 10.92
CA LYS A 162 37.53 35.22 9.69
C LYS A 162 38.47 36.41 9.88
N TYR A 163 39.47 36.28 10.75
CA TYR A 163 40.54 37.28 10.87
C TYR A 163 41.40 37.30 9.61
N ASN A 164 42.00 38.46 9.31
CA ASN A 164 42.89 38.59 8.15
C ASN A 164 44.16 37.74 8.36
N PRO A 165 44.46 36.76 7.49
CA PRO A 165 45.61 35.87 7.66
C PRO A 165 46.95 36.60 7.59
N SER A 166 47.02 37.80 7.02
CA SER A 166 48.28 38.57 6.97
C SER A 166 48.78 38.99 8.36
N SER A 167 47.90 39.04 9.37
CA SER A 167 48.28 39.41 10.75
C SER A 167 48.69 38.23 11.62
N PHE A 168 48.44 36.99 11.19
CA PHE A 168 48.67 35.80 11.99
C PHE A 168 49.44 34.74 11.18
N HIS A 169 50.63 34.38 11.66
CA HIS A 169 51.41 33.27 11.12
C HIS A 169 51.45 32.10 12.11
N ARG A 170 51.37 30.86 11.62
CA ARG A 170 51.39 29.65 12.47
C ARG A 170 52.65 29.55 13.34
N PHE A 171 53.79 29.97 12.82
CA PHE A 171 55.08 29.88 13.52
C PHE A 171 55.38 31.05 14.45
N ASN A 172 54.54 32.08 14.48
CA ASN A 172 54.76 33.20 15.38
C ASN A 172 54.34 32.78 16.79
N LEU A 173 55.16 33.16 17.76
CA LEU A 173 54.81 33.11 19.18
C LEU A 173 53.97 34.35 19.49
N TYR A 174 52.82 34.14 20.12
CA TYR A 174 51.92 35.21 20.53
C TYR A 174 52.04 35.43 22.04
N GLY A 175 51.89 36.68 22.47
CA GLY A 175 52.05 37.09 23.86
C GLY A 175 53.27 37.97 24.09
N ILE A 176 53.33 38.62 25.25
CA ILE A 176 54.47 39.44 25.65
C ILE A 176 55.55 38.49 26.20
N PRO A 177 56.78 38.53 25.67
CA PRO A 177 57.85 37.70 26.22
C PRO A 177 58.14 38.17 27.64
N THR A 178 58.17 37.23 28.58
CA THR A 178 58.65 37.52 29.93
C THR A 178 60.11 37.98 29.83
N PRO A 179 60.52 39.10 30.47
CA PRO A 179 61.89 39.58 30.48
C PRO A 179 62.76 38.73 31.42
N HIS A 180 62.75 37.41 31.20
CA HIS A 180 63.47 36.42 31.99
C HIS A 180 64.25 35.51 31.05
N PHE A 181 65.54 35.36 31.35
CA PHE A 181 66.45 34.51 30.59
C PHE A 181 66.96 33.40 31.51
N ASN A 182 66.78 32.14 31.09
CA ASN A 182 67.24 30.97 31.83
C ASN A 182 68.75 30.69 31.65
N ASP A 183 69.43 31.48 30.80
CA ASP A 183 70.87 31.35 30.50
C ASP A 183 71.79 31.68 31.71
N GLY A 184 71.24 32.01 32.88
CA GLY A 184 72.03 32.37 34.06
C GLY A 184 72.75 33.72 33.98
N ARG A 185 72.61 34.47 32.87
CA ARG A 185 73.31 35.75 32.63
C ARG A 185 73.08 36.79 33.74
N ASN A 186 71.87 36.83 34.31
CA ASN A 186 71.57 37.73 35.42
C ASN A 186 72.24 37.28 36.73
N MET A 187 72.37 35.98 36.96
CA MET A 187 73.10 35.42 38.11
C MET A 187 74.61 35.68 37.98
N ALA A 188 75.17 35.55 36.77
CA ALA A 188 76.57 35.87 36.51
C ALA A 188 76.90 37.33 36.89
N LYS A 189 76.03 38.29 36.52
CA LYS A 189 76.20 39.71 36.89
C LYS A 189 76.25 39.95 38.40
N THR A 190 75.52 39.18 39.19
CA THR A 190 75.48 39.33 40.65
C THR A 190 76.68 38.69 41.37
N LEU A 191 77.45 37.85 40.69
CA LEU A 191 78.57 37.10 41.27
C LEU A 191 79.94 37.80 41.08
N HIS A 192 79.97 39.01 40.54
CA HIS A 192 81.19 39.81 40.46
C HIS A 192 81.53 40.45 41.82
N TRP A 193 82.79 40.36 42.22
CA TRP A 193 83.27 41.05 43.41
C TRP A 193 83.48 42.54 43.12
N LEU A 194 83.29 43.40 44.13
CA LEU A 194 83.36 44.87 43.98
C LEU A 194 84.61 45.41 43.27
N HIS A 195 85.75 44.71 43.36
CA HIS A 195 87.01 45.13 42.75
C HIS A 195 87.12 44.82 41.25
N GLU A 196 86.25 43.96 40.69
CA GLU A 196 86.23 43.64 39.25
C GLU A 196 85.44 44.65 38.42
N LEU A 197 84.69 45.57 39.07
CA LEU A 197 83.83 46.57 38.40
C LEU A 197 84.51 47.91 38.12
N GLN A 198 85.78 48.10 38.51
CA GLN A 198 86.52 49.38 38.44
C GLN A 198 87.60 49.45 37.33
N MET A 199 87.65 48.50 36.39
CA MET A 199 88.48 48.60 35.17
C MET A 199 87.59 48.68 33.94
#